data_AF-A0A1E5IGI0-F1
#
_entry.id   AF-A0A1E5IGI0-F1
#
_cell.length_a   1.000
_cell.length_b   1.000
_cell.length_c   1.000
_cell.angle_alpha   90.00
_cell.angle_beta   90.00
_cell.angle_gamma   90.00
#
_symmetry.space_group_name_H-M   'P 1'
#
loop_
_entity.id
_entity.type
_entity.pdbx_description
1 polymer ?
#
loop_
_entity_poly.entity_id
_entity_poly.type
_entity_poly.pdbx_seq_one_letter_code
_entity_poly.pdbx_strand_id
1 'polypeptide(L)'
;MGCVVKEDEITEILRFLGIDLQSRGTIILCTVPSWRNDIKKEVDLIEEIARIKGYDVITSPEKRHTAEVCTPDNSFLHAVVEWFRVKLNGLGFSEALNYSFSEITELEKFDLKYSYKIANPISKENEVLRPSLLPALYKNLLLNIG
;
A
#
# COMPACT_ATOMS: atom_id res chain seq x y z
N MET A 1 -11.45 1.20 20.33
CA MET A 1 -11.33 -0.22 19.96
C MET A 1 -12.58 -0.80 19.31
N GLY A 2 -13.80 -0.25 19.47
CA GLY A 2 -14.99 -0.84 18.83
C GLY A 2 -15.59 -2.04 19.57
N CYS A 3 -14.92 -2.51 20.62
CA CYS A 3 -15.41 -3.48 21.60
C CYS A 3 -15.24 -2.91 23.03
N VAL A 4 -16.07 -3.37 23.96
CA VAL A 4 -15.92 -3.07 25.40
C VAL A 4 -14.93 -4.06 26.00
N VAL A 5 -13.87 -3.55 26.64
CA VAL A 5 -12.88 -4.34 27.39
C VAL A 5 -13.07 -4.01 28.88
N LYS A 6 -13.12 -5.04 29.73
CA LYS A 6 -13.30 -4.83 31.19
C LYS A 6 -12.05 -4.21 31.80
N GLU A 7 -12.21 -3.35 32.81
CA GLU A 7 -11.10 -2.67 33.46
C GLU A 7 -10.09 -3.64 34.11
N ASP A 8 -10.58 -4.75 34.68
CA ASP A 8 -9.74 -5.82 35.24
C ASP A 8 -8.83 -6.44 34.17
N GLU A 9 -9.38 -6.69 32.98
CA GLU A 9 -8.66 -7.26 31.84
C GLU A 9 -7.60 -6.28 31.31
N ILE A 10 -7.92 -4.99 31.23
CA ILE A 10 -6.96 -3.94 30.86
C ILE A 10 -5.79 -3.91 31.86
N THR A 11 -6.12 -3.95 33.15
CA THR A 11 -5.13 -3.90 34.24
C THR A 11 -4.22 -5.13 34.22
N GLU A 12 -4.79 -6.33 34.02
CA GLU A 12 -4.03 -7.58 33.91
C GLU A 12 -3.07 -7.56 32.73
N ILE A 13 -3.54 -7.15 31.55
CA ILE A 13 -2.73 -7.07 30.33
C ILE A 13 -1.56 -6.08 30.49
N LEU A 14 -1.84 -4.86 30.95
CA LEU A 14 -0.80 -3.83 31.06
C LEU A 14 0.23 -4.20 32.14
N ARG A 15 -0.19 -4.78 33.27
CA ARG A 15 0.75 -5.29 34.29
C ARG A 15 1.58 -6.46 33.77
N PHE A 16 0.97 -7.38 33.02
CA PHE A 16 1.70 -8.48 32.36
C PHE A 16 2.81 -7.96 31.43
N LEU A 17 2.57 -6.82 30.76
CA LEU A 17 3.55 -6.14 29.90
C LEU A 17 4.60 -5.32 30.68
N GLY A 18 4.55 -5.34 32.02
CA GLY A 18 5.49 -4.63 32.88
C GLY A 18 5.20 -3.14 33.05
N ILE A 19 3.98 -2.70 32.73
CA ILE A 19 3.55 -1.30 32.91
C ILE A 19 2.96 -1.15 34.30
N ASP A 20 3.51 -0.23 35.09
CA ASP A 20 2.98 0.09 36.41
C ASP A 20 1.75 1.02 36.29
N LEU A 21 0.72 0.76 37.09
CA LEU A 21 -0.60 1.38 36.96
C LEU A 21 -1.04 2.01 38.28
N GLN A 22 -1.45 3.28 38.23
CA GLN A 22 -2.07 3.98 39.35
C GLN A 22 -3.44 4.52 38.94
N SER A 23 -4.51 4.06 39.60
CA SER A 23 -5.86 4.57 39.36
C SER A 23 -6.08 5.91 40.06
N ARG A 24 -6.66 6.87 39.33
CA ARG A 24 -7.10 8.18 39.80
C ARG A 24 -8.52 8.46 39.29
N GLY A 25 -9.51 7.89 39.97
CA GLY A 25 -10.91 8.01 39.56
C GLY A 25 -11.14 7.29 38.24
N THR A 26 -11.49 8.04 37.18
CA THR A 26 -11.70 7.48 35.82
C THR A 26 -10.44 7.46 34.96
N ILE A 27 -9.28 7.85 35.52
CA ILE A 27 -8.01 7.93 34.79
C ILE A 27 -7.05 6.89 35.35
N ILE A 28 -6.37 6.16 34.47
CA ILE A 28 -5.28 5.25 34.83
C ILE A 28 -3.96 5.89 34.41
N LEU A 29 -3.11 6.21 35.38
CA LEU A 29 -1.74 6.66 35.12
C LEU A 29 -0.87 5.44 34.84
N CYS A 30 -0.20 5.42 33.69
CA CYS A 30 0.65 4.31 33.26
C CYS A 30 2.12 4.74 33.27
N THR A 31 2.97 4.01 33.99
CA THR A 31 4.42 4.21 33.98
C THR A 31 5.06 3.15 33.09
N VAL A 32 5.55 3.57 31.93
CA VAL A 32 6.17 2.69 30.92
C VAL A 32 7.56 2.25 31.39
N PRO A 33 7.91 0.96 31.31
CA PRO A 33 9.24 0.48 31.68
C PRO A 33 10.31 0.94 30.70
N SER A 34 11.56 1.09 31.17
CA SER A 34 12.66 1.71 30.42
C SER A 34 13.07 0.98 29.13
N TRP A 35 12.73 -0.30 28.98
CA TRP A 35 13.02 -1.08 27.76
C TRP A 35 11.96 -0.95 26.66
N ARG A 36 10.81 -0.31 26.94
CA ARG A 36 9.72 -0.06 25.98
C ARG A 36 9.85 1.34 25.39
N ASN A 37 10.67 1.48 24.36
CA ASN A 37 10.90 2.76 23.65
C ASN A 37 9.82 3.09 22.61
N ASP A 38 8.90 2.17 22.36
CA ASP A 38 7.81 2.22 21.41
C ASP A 38 6.52 2.81 21.99
N ILE A 39 6.31 2.73 23.32
CA ILE A 39 5.14 3.29 24.01
C ILE A 39 5.42 4.74 24.41
N LYS A 40 4.75 5.69 23.76
CA LYS A 40 4.92 7.15 24.01
C LYS A 40 3.61 7.89 24.23
N LYS A 41 2.49 7.32 23.80
CA LYS A 41 1.16 7.94 23.83
C LYS A 41 0.12 6.91 24.25
N GLU A 42 -1.05 7.40 24.61
CA GLU A 42 -2.21 6.58 24.97
C GLU A 42 -2.56 5.53 23.91
N VAL A 43 -2.48 5.90 22.62
CA VAL A 43 -2.79 4.98 21.51
C VAL A 43 -1.88 3.74 21.49
N ASP A 44 -0.63 3.86 21.95
CA ASP A 44 0.31 2.74 21.99
C ASP A 44 -0.09 1.74 23.10
N LEU A 45 -0.66 2.23 24.21
CA LEU A 45 -1.24 1.38 25.26
C LEU A 45 -2.50 0.67 24.76
N ILE A 46 -3.33 1.37 23.98
CA ILE A 46 -4.54 0.80 23.36
C ILE A 46 -4.15 -0.30 22.36
N GLU A 47 -3.08 -0.11 21.58
CA GLU A 47 -2.54 -1.12 20.67
C GLU A 47 -2.07 -2.36 21.44
N GLU A 48 -1.34 -2.19 22.53
CA GLU A 48 -0.88 -3.31 23.35
C GLU A 48 -2.03 -4.14 23.95
N ILE A 49 -3.09 -3.46 24.39
CA ILE A 49 -4.32 -4.14 24.84
C ILE A 49 -4.96 -4.92 23.69
N ALA A 50 -5.07 -4.31 22.51
CA ALA A 50 -5.60 -4.97 21.32
C ALA A 50 -4.74 -6.17 20.89
N ARG A 51 -3.41 -6.04 20.96
CA ARG A 51 -2.42 -7.07 20.58
C ARG A 51 -2.51 -8.30 21.46
N ILE A 52 -2.63 -8.12 22.78
CA ILE A 52 -2.75 -9.24 23.73
C ILE A 52 -4.14 -9.88 23.69
N LYS A 53 -5.21 -9.07 23.53
CA LYS A 53 -6.57 -9.59 23.39
C LYS A 53 -6.78 -10.39 22.10
N GLY A 54 -5.99 -10.09 21.08
CA GLY A 54 -6.10 -10.67 19.74
C GLY A 54 -7.04 -9.85 18.86
N TYR A 55 -6.54 -9.48 17.69
CA TYR A 55 -7.27 -8.65 16.73
C TYR A 55 -8.56 -9.30 16.22
N ASP A 56 -8.64 -10.63 16.18
CA ASP A 56 -9.81 -11.38 15.71
C ASP A 56 -11.07 -11.16 16.56
N VAL A 57 -10.90 -10.79 17.83
CA VAL A 57 -12.01 -10.52 18.76
C VAL A 57 -12.55 -9.09 18.60
N ILE A 58 -11.75 -8.22 17.97
CA ILE A 58 -12.12 -6.82 17.77
C ILE A 58 -12.99 -6.73 16.52
N THR A 59 -14.31 -6.74 16.74
CA THR A 59 -15.28 -6.65 15.65
C THR A 59 -15.18 -5.28 14.97
N SER A 60 -15.14 -5.30 13.64
CA SER A 60 -15.25 -4.07 12.86
C SER A 60 -16.68 -3.53 13.05
N PRO A 61 -16.86 -2.31 13.57
CA PRO A 61 -18.18 -1.73 13.60
C PRO A 61 -18.68 -1.62 12.16
N GLU A 62 -19.97 -1.89 11.95
CA GLU A 62 -20.59 -1.61 10.65
C GLU A 62 -20.27 -0.17 10.28
N LYS A 63 -19.59 0.00 9.14
CA LYS A 63 -19.21 1.32 8.65
C LYS A 63 -20.50 2.11 8.46
N ARG A 64 -20.76 3.08 9.33
CA ARG A 64 -21.72 4.16 9.01
C ARG A 64 -21.09 5.01 7.93
N HIS A 65 -21.27 4.57 6.69
CA HIS A 65 -20.95 5.37 5.52
C HIS A 65 -21.94 6.54 5.48
N THR A 66 -21.55 7.68 6.04
CA THR A 66 -22.24 8.97 5.82
C THR A 66 -21.58 9.79 4.73
N ALA A 67 -20.50 9.28 4.13
CA ALA A 67 -19.89 9.91 2.97
C ALA A 67 -20.80 9.68 1.76
N GLU A 68 -21.18 10.76 1.07
CA GLU A 68 -21.55 10.65 -0.34
C GLU A 68 -20.45 9.83 -1.00
N VAL A 69 -20.84 8.75 -1.67
CA VAL A 69 -19.90 7.99 -2.49
C VAL A 69 -19.37 8.99 -3.50
N CYS A 70 -18.14 9.49 -3.28
CA CYS A 70 -17.38 10.08 -4.36
C CYS A 70 -17.30 8.96 -5.39
N THR A 71 -18.17 9.01 -6.40
CA THR A 71 -18.03 8.20 -7.58
C THR A 71 -16.57 8.40 -8.00
N PRO A 72 -15.76 7.33 -8.10
CA PRO A 72 -14.40 7.51 -8.55
C PRO A 72 -14.49 8.32 -9.83
N ASP A 73 -13.64 9.35 -9.97
CA ASP A 73 -13.56 10.16 -11.17
C ASP A 73 -13.44 9.17 -12.33
N ASN A 74 -14.58 8.87 -12.97
CA ASN A 74 -14.67 8.26 -14.28
C ASN A 74 -14.23 9.37 -15.21
N SER A 75 -12.96 9.76 -15.07
CA SER A 75 -12.35 10.76 -15.90
C SER A 75 -12.58 10.28 -17.32
N PHE A 76 -12.98 11.21 -18.18
CA PHE A 76 -13.23 10.91 -19.58
C PHE A 76 -12.11 10.06 -20.19
N LEU A 77 -10.87 10.27 -19.76
CA LEU A 77 -9.70 9.48 -20.14
C LEU A 77 -9.78 8.01 -19.74
N HIS A 78 -10.21 7.67 -18.52
CA HIS A 78 -10.41 6.27 -18.13
C HIS A 78 -11.44 5.58 -19.01
N ALA A 79 -12.59 6.23 -19.24
CA ALA A 79 -13.62 5.67 -20.11
C ALA A 79 -13.14 5.45 -21.55
N VAL A 80 -12.35 6.40 -22.08
CA VAL A 80 -11.74 6.28 -23.42
C VAL A 80 -10.74 5.12 -23.48
N VAL A 81 -9.87 4.98 -22.48
CA VAL A 81 -8.88 3.89 -22.42
C VAL A 81 -9.58 2.53 -22.36
N GLU A 82 -10.59 2.37 -21.50
CA GLU A 82 -11.37 1.12 -21.44
C GLU A 82 -12.09 0.83 -22.76
N TRP A 83 -12.65 1.86 -23.41
CA TRP A 83 -13.29 1.70 -24.71
C TRP A 83 -12.30 1.17 -25.76
N PHE A 84 -11.10 1.75 -25.86
CA PHE A 84 -10.06 1.26 -26.78
C PHE A 84 -9.59 -0.14 -26.43
N ARG A 85 -9.42 -0.46 -25.14
CA ARG A 85 -9.02 -1.81 -24.70
C ARG A 85 -10.03 -2.86 -25.19
N VAL A 86 -11.32 -2.62 -25.00
CA VAL A 86 -12.39 -3.53 -25.45
C VAL A 86 -12.40 -3.66 -26.97
N LYS A 87 -12.24 -2.56 -27.71
CA LYS A 87 -12.23 -2.59 -29.18
C LYS A 87 -11.03 -3.31 -29.75
N LEU A 88 -9.83 -3.08 -29.22
CA LEU A 88 -8.61 -3.76 -29.66
C LEU A 88 -8.68 -5.26 -29.37
N ASN A 89 -9.21 -5.66 -28.20
CA ASN A 89 -9.46 -7.07 -27.89
C ASN A 89 -10.40 -7.70 -28.93
N GLY A 90 -11.51 -7.04 -29.27
CA GLY A 90 -12.43 -7.50 -30.33
C GLY A 90 -11.82 -7.58 -31.73
N LEU A 91 -10.69 -6.90 -31.97
CA LEU A 91 -9.92 -6.98 -33.22
C LEU A 91 -8.79 -8.03 -33.17
N GLY A 92 -8.70 -8.81 -32.09
CA GLY A 92 -7.69 -9.87 -31.93
C GLY A 92 -6.35 -9.41 -31.34
N PHE A 93 -6.26 -8.17 -30.83
CA PHE A 93 -5.07 -7.73 -30.11
C PHE A 93 -5.06 -8.27 -28.67
N SER A 94 -3.87 -8.57 -28.17
CA SER A 94 -3.64 -8.93 -26.77
C SER A 94 -3.03 -7.75 -26.00
N GLU A 95 -3.51 -7.53 -24.77
CA GLU A 95 -2.93 -6.52 -23.88
C GLU A 95 -1.57 -7.00 -23.35
N ALA A 96 -0.58 -6.11 -23.33
CA ALA A 96 0.75 -6.39 -22.81
C ALA A 96 1.12 -5.40 -21.70
N LEU A 97 1.52 -5.93 -20.55
CA LEU A 97 2.01 -5.14 -19.42
C LEU A 97 3.53 -5.21 -19.37
N ASN A 98 4.16 -4.07 -19.62
CA ASN A 98 5.61 -3.92 -19.66
C ASN A 98 6.08 -2.98 -18.57
N TYR A 99 7.30 -3.20 -18.05
CA TYR A 99 7.95 -2.27 -17.14
C TYR A 99 8.03 -0.85 -17.72
N SER A 100 7.89 0.14 -16.85
CA SER A 100 8.02 1.56 -17.20
C SER A 100 9.47 1.99 -17.41
N PHE A 101 10.42 1.08 -17.24
CA PHE A 101 11.86 1.32 -17.36
C PHE A 101 12.41 0.76 -18.66
N SER A 102 13.58 1.25 -19.06
CA SER A 102 14.28 0.81 -20.27
C SER A 102 15.80 0.90 -20.10
N GLU A 103 16.52 0.13 -20.90
CA GLU A 103 17.97 0.26 -21.08
C GLU A 103 18.25 1.37 -22.10
N ILE A 104 19.27 2.18 -21.86
CA ILE A 104 19.67 3.26 -22.79
C ILE A 104 20.04 2.70 -24.17
N THR A 105 20.82 1.61 -24.20
CA THR A 105 21.27 0.99 -25.46
C THR A 105 20.11 0.44 -26.29
N GLU A 106 19.01 0.05 -25.65
CA GLU A 106 17.80 -0.40 -26.34
C GLU A 106 17.08 0.79 -26.97
N LEU A 107 17.02 1.94 -26.28
CA LEU A 107 16.42 3.16 -26.82
C LEU A 107 17.19 3.72 -28.03
N GLU A 108 18.52 3.60 -28.03
CA GLU A 108 19.37 4.01 -29.15
C GLU A 108 19.01 3.27 -30.45
N LYS A 109 18.60 1.99 -30.38
CA LYS A 109 18.16 1.22 -31.56
C LYS A 109 16.89 1.78 -32.22
N PHE A 110 16.09 2.51 -31.45
CA PHE A 110 14.86 3.16 -31.91
C PHE A 110 15.01 4.67 -32.13
N ASP A 111 16.24 5.21 -32.05
CA ASP A 111 16.52 6.64 -32.08
C ASP A 111 15.70 7.44 -31.05
N LEU A 112 15.44 6.83 -29.89
CA LEU A 112 14.65 7.41 -28.81
C LEU A 112 15.55 8.05 -27.75
N LYS A 113 15.24 9.30 -27.41
CA LYS A 113 15.89 10.01 -26.30
C LYS A 113 15.11 9.79 -25.00
N TYR A 114 15.83 9.57 -23.91
CA TYR A 114 15.26 9.53 -22.57
C TYR A 114 15.41 10.89 -21.87
N SER A 115 14.45 11.24 -21.01
CA SER A 115 14.49 12.48 -20.22
C SER A 115 14.82 12.25 -18.75
N TYR A 116 14.55 11.06 -18.22
CA TYR A 116 14.67 10.76 -16.80
C TYR A 116 15.49 9.49 -16.57
N LYS A 117 16.64 9.66 -15.89
CA LYS A 117 17.50 8.57 -15.44
C LYS A 117 17.18 8.22 -13.99
N ILE A 118 17.18 6.93 -13.67
CA ILE A 118 16.97 6.46 -12.30
C ILE A 118 18.28 6.60 -11.52
N ALA A 119 18.22 7.18 -10.32
CA ALA A 119 19.39 7.42 -9.48
C ALA A 119 20.01 6.12 -8.92
N ASN A 120 19.17 5.16 -8.54
CA ASN A 120 19.59 3.87 -8.01
C ASN A 120 18.83 2.73 -8.72
N PRO A 121 19.17 2.42 -9.98
CA PRO A 121 18.49 1.38 -10.73
C PRO A 121 18.83 -0.01 -10.17
N ILE A 122 17.83 -0.90 -10.13
CA ILE A 122 18.01 -2.29 -9.68
C ILE A 122 18.92 -3.07 -10.64
N SER A 123 18.88 -2.73 -11.93
CA SER A 123 19.71 -3.35 -12.98
C SER A 123 19.91 -2.39 -14.16
N LYS A 124 20.79 -2.77 -15.07
CA LYS A 124 21.10 -1.99 -16.29
C LYS A 124 19.88 -1.81 -17.21
N GLU A 125 19.01 -2.82 -17.24
CA GLU A 125 17.78 -2.82 -18.03
C GLU A 125 16.73 -1.82 -17.49
N ASN A 126 16.95 -1.30 -16.27
CA ASN A 126 16.08 -0.36 -15.59
C ASN A 126 16.72 1.03 -15.41
N GLU A 127 17.61 1.45 -16.32
CA GLU A 127 18.39 2.68 -16.16
C GLU A 127 17.58 3.97 -16.31
N VAL A 128 16.55 3.98 -17.15
CA VAL A 128 15.78 5.18 -17.51
C VAL A 128 14.29 4.91 -17.55
N LEU A 129 13.47 5.96 -17.44
CA LEU A 129 12.05 5.86 -17.76
C LEU A 129 11.86 5.74 -19.28
N ARG A 130 10.98 4.81 -19.69
CA ARG A 130 10.68 4.58 -21.10
C ARG A 130 10.01 5.83 -21.71
N PRO A 131 10.53 6.37 -22.82
CA PRO A 131 9.89 7.48 -23.53
C PRO A 131 8.78 7.00 -24.49
N SER A 132 8.69 5.69 -24.74
CA SER A 132 7.74 5.08 -25.67
C SER A 132 7.38 3.65 -25.22
N LEU A 133 6.22 3.16 -25.66
CA LEU A 133 5.80 1.75 -25.49
C LEU A 133 6.43 0.82 -26.53
N LEU A 134 6.90 1.38 -27.65
CA LEU A 134 7.30 0.62 -28.83
C LEU A 134 8.48 -0.33 -28.57
N PRO A 135 9.58 0.06 -27.90
CA PRO A 135 10.69 -0.86 -27.64
C PRO A 135 10.27 -2.09 -26.84
N ALA A 136 9.43 -1.90 -25.82
CA ALA A 136 8.96 -2.99 -24.99
C ALA A 136 8.00 -3.92 -25.74
N LEU A 137 7.11 -3.37 -26.58
CA LEU A 137 6.24 -4.18 -27.44
C LEU A 137 7.03 -4.96 -28.49
N TYR A 138 8.08 -4.37 -29.07
CA TYR A 138 8.98 -5.06 -30.00
C TYR A 138 9.70 -6.23 -29.33
N LYS A 139 10.20 -6.02 -28.10
CA LYS A 139 10.80 -7.09 -27.30
C LYS A 139 9.82 -8.23 -27.03
N ASN A 140 8.57 -7.91 -26.71
CA ASN A 140 7.53 -8.92 -26.52
C ASN A 140 7.30 -9.73 -27.80
N LEU A 141 7.24 -9.07 -28.94
CA LEU A 141 7.10 -9.74 -30.23
C LEU A 141 8.25 -10.72 -30.48
N LEU A 142 9.50 -10.30 -30.25
CA LEU A 142 10.67 -11.18 -30.40
C LEU A 142 10.65 -12.39 -29.44
N LEU A 143 10.17 -12.20 -28.21
CA LEU A 143 10.07 -13.28 -27.23
C LEU A 143 9.00 -14.33 -27.56
N ASN A 144 7.99 -13.99 -28.36
CA ASN A 144 6.85 -14.86 -28.66
C ASN A 144 6.86 -15.42 -30.10
N ILE A 145 7.78 -14.97 -30.96
CA ILE A 145 7.92 -15.43 -32.36
C ILE A 145 9.01 -16.50 -32.52
N GLY A 146 9.77 -16.82 -31.46
CA GLY A 146 10.65 -18.00 -31.40
C GLY A 146 9.91 -19.29 -31.09
#